data_AF-A0A5C0XRF1-F1
#
_entry.id   AF-A0A5C0XRF1-F1
#
_cell.length_a   1.000
_cell.length_b   1.000
_cell.length_c   1.000
_cell.angle_alpha   90.00
_cell.angle_beta   90.00
_cell.angle_gamma   90.00
#
_symmetry.space_group_name_H-M   'P 1'
#
loop_
_entity.id
_entity.type
_entity.pdbx_description
1 polymer ?
#
loop_
_entity_poly.entity_id
_entity_poly.type
_entity_poly.pdbx_seq_one_letter_code
_entity_poly.pdbx_strand_id
1 'polypeptide(L)'
;MVVPVKGREKDAEDVGKFIEGLGGKVEFMSVEEHDRIVGFVIGVPYLLGIAYLKLSLENNLERFGGTSFRFLTIYGKAVLNDGPRFIEEVIRRSREEIAEFLKSIDSVNVHELSKKVSREEIERAYEKFYKILDP
;
A
#
# COMPACT_ATOMS: atom_id res chain seq x y z
N MET A 1 -8.67 1.73 -13.96
CA MET A 1 -8.00 0.45 -14.26
C MET A 1 -9.07 -0.56 -14.64
N VAL A 2 -8.89 -1.26 -15.75
CA VAL A 2 -9.79 -2.31 -16.22
C VAL A 2 -8.96 -3.57 -16.42
N VAL A 3 -9.34 -4.65 -15.73
CA VAL A 3 -8.67 -5.94 -15.81
C VAL A 3 -9.52 -6.86 -16.70
N PRO A 4 -9.07 -7.22 -17.90
CA PRO A 4 -9.83 -8.07 -18.79
C PRO A 4 -9.86 -9.51 -18.25
N VAL A 5 -11.04 -10.11 -18.26
CA VAL A 5 -11.20 -11.53 -17.94
C VAL A 5 -10.94 -12.32 -19.22
N LYS A 6 -10.13 -13.37 -19.11
CA LYS A 6 -9.79 -14.25 -20.24
C LYS A 6 -11.06 -14.77 -20.93
N GLY A 7 -11.16 -14.56 -22.24
CA GLY A 7 -12.31 -14.91 -23.06
C GLY A 7 -13.46 -13.90 -23.05
N ARG A 8 -13.30 -12.75 -22.37
CA ARG A 8 -14.25 -11.62 -22.31
C ARG A 8 -13.54 -10.28 -22.48
N GLU A 9 -12.46 -10.26 -23.23
CA GLU A 9 -11.61 -9.07 -23.44
C GLU A 9 -12.41 -7.93 -24.08
N LYS A 10 -13.32 -8.25 -25.00
CA LYS A 10 -14.20 -7.27 -25.67
C LYS A 10 -15.14 -6.56 -24.69
N ASP A 11 -15.65 -7.27 -23.68
CA ASP A 11 -16.51 -6.67 -22.65
C ASP A 11 -15.72 -5.65 -21.82
N ALA A 12 -14.45 -5.96 -21.53
CA ALA A 12 -13.56 -5.06 -20.82
C ALA A 12 -13.26 -3.80 -21.66
N GLU A 13 -13.07 -3.94 -22.98
CA GLU A 13 -12.90 -2.80 -23.89
C GLU A 13 -14.15 -1.90 -23.93
N ASP A 14 -15.34 -2.49 -24.01
CA ASP A 14 -16.60 -1.74 -24.06
C ASP A 14 -16.83 -0.96 -22.75
N VAL A 15 -16.54 -1.58 -21.60
CA VAL A 15 -16.56 -0.90 -20.29
C VAL A 15 -15.51 0.19 -20.21
N GLY A 16 -14.30 -0.04 -20.72
CA GLY A 16 -13.23 0.95 -20.77
C GLY A 16 -13.65 2.20 -21.56
N LYS A 17 -14.17 2.01 -22.78
CA LYS A 17 -14.67 3.12 -23.61
C LYS A 17 -15.81 3.88 -22.95
N PHE A 18 -16.70 3.19 -22.23
CA PHE A 18 -17.76 3.85 -21.47
C PHE A 18 -17.19 4.75 -20.37
N ILE A 19 -16.21 4.26 -19.59
CA ILE A 19 -15.55 5.04 -18.53
C ILE A 19 -14.79 6.24 -19.09
N GLU A 20 -14.07 6.06 -20.21
CA GLU A 20 -13.39 7.16 -20.91
C GLU A 20 -14.39 8.20 -21.44
N GLY A 21 -15.53 7.74 -21.95
CA GLY A 21 -16.65 8.60 -22.37
C GLY A 21 -17.21 9.48 -21.25
N LEU A 22 -17.03 9.08 -19.99
CA LEU A 22 -17.39 9.88 -18.80
C LEU A 22 -16.26 10.78 -18.29
N GLY A 23 -15.13 10.86 -19.00
CA GLY A 23 -13.95 11.63 -18.61
C GLY A 23 -13.03 10.90 -17.63
N GLY A 24 -13.26 9.61 -17.38
CA GLY A 24 -12.35 8.76 -16.60
C GLY A 24 -11.08 8.44 -17.39
N LYS A 25 -9.98 8.18 -16.68
CA LYS A 25 -8.77 7.60 -17.28
C LYS A 25 -8.82 6.08 -17.17
N VAL A 26 -8.66 5.37 -18.28
CA VAL A 26 -8.62 3.91 -18.32
C VAL A 26 -7.22 3.43 -18.63
N GLU A 27 -6.81 2.38 -17.93
CA GLU A 27 -5.57 1.67 -18.13
C GLU A 27 -5.93 0.18 -18.09
N PHE A 28 -5.54 -0.53 -19.13
CA PHE A 28 -5.74 -1.97 -19.25
C PHE A 28 -4.49 -2.69 -18.79
N MET A 29 -4.66 -3.71 -17.97
CA MET A 29 -3.57 -4.56 -17.50
C MET A 29 -4.05 -5.99 -17.35
N SER A 30 -3.13 -6.94 -17.47
CA SER A 30 -3.43 -8.35 -17.19
C SER A 30 -3.80 -8.57 -15.73
N VAL A 31 -4.46 -9.70 -15.44
CA VAL A 31 -4.78 -10.12 -14.07
C VAL A 31 -3.49 -10.28 -13.26
N GLU A 32 -2.46 -10.83 -13.89
CA GLU A 32 -1.16 -11.06 -13.28
C GLU A 32 -0.45 -9.75 -12.90
N GLU A 33 -0.48 -8.74 -13.78
CA GLU A 33 0.07 -7.41 -13.49
C GLU A 33 -0.73 -6.69 -12.40
N HIS A 34 -2.06 -6.78 -12.45
CA HIS A 34 -2.94 -6.25 -11.42
C HIS A 34 -2.60 -6.83 -10.04
N ASP A 35 -2.58 -8.16 -9.94
CA ASP A 35 -2.37 -8.86 -8.68
C ASP A 35 -0.97 -8.54 -8.11
N ARG A 36 0.05 -8.45 -8.99
CA ARG A 36 1.39 -8.02 -8.60
C ARG A 36 1.43 -6.59 -8.06
N ILE A 37 0.77 -5.65 -8.73
CA ILE A 37 0.70 -4.25 -8.27
C ILE A 37 -0.05 -4.16 -6.95
N VAL A 38 -1.18 -4.86 -6.80
CA VAL A 38 -1.94 -4.93 -5.55
C VAL A 38 -1.09 -5.52 -4.44
N GLY A 39 -0.22 -6.49 -4.74
CA GLY A 39 0.73 -7.04 -3.78
C GLY A 39 1.63 -5.99 -3.15
N PHE A 40 2.23 -5.12 -3.97
CA PHE A 40 3.06 -4.02 -3.47
C PHE A 40 2.27 -2.86 -2.85
N VAL A 41 1.11 -2.51 -3.41
CA VAL A 41 0.35 -1.32 -3.02
C VAL A 41 -0.56 -1.55 -1.81
N ILE A 42 -1.04 -2.79 -1.61
CA ILE A 42 -1.94 -3.15 -0.52
C ILE A 42 -1.29 -4.18 0.40
N GLY A 43 -0.82 -5.30 -0.17
CA GLY A 43 -0.31 -6.42 0.62
C GLY A 43 0.87 -6.07 1.52
N VAL A 44 1.89 -5.41 0.96
CA VAL A 44 3.07 -4.96 1.71
C VAL A 44 2.69 -3.98 2.83
N PRO A 45 1.92 -2.90 2.58
CA PRO A 45 1.43 -2.04 3.66
C PRO A 45 0.61 -2.77 4.72
N TYR A 46 -0.31 -3.67 4.34
CA TYR A 46 -1.11 -4.45 5.30
C TYR A 46 -0.21 -5.24 6.24
N LEU A 47 0.79 -5.94 5.69
CA LEU A 47 1.78 -6.65 6.51
C LEU A 47 2.52 -5.70 7.45
N LEU A 48 3.02 -4.57 6.95
CA LEU A 48 3.78 -3.60 7.76
C LEU A 48 2.95 -3.07 8.93
N GLY A 49 1.70 -2.67 8.67
CA GLY A 49 0.79 -2.15 9.70
C GLY A 49 0.49 -3.18 10.79
N ILE A 50 0.13 -4.40 10.39
CA ILE A 50 -0.21 -5.48 11.33
C ILE A 50 1.01 -5.95 12.12
N ALA A 51 2.16 -6.15 11.44
CA ALA A 51 3.40 -6.57 12.09
C ALA A 51 3.91 -5.53 13.08
N TYR A 52 3.86 -4.24 12.73
CA TYR A 52 4.28 -3.17 13.62
C TYR A 52 3.33 -3.01 14.82
N LEU A 53 2.02 -3.12 14.60
CA LEU A 53 1.04 -3.09 15.69
C LEU A 53 1.27 -4.25 16.66
N LYS A 54 1.46 -5.47 16.16
CA LYS A 54 1.80 -6.65 16.97
C LYS A 54 3.05 -6.39 17.82
N LEU A 55 4.16 -5.99 17.17
CA LEU A 55 5.42 -5.67 17.85
C LEU A 55 5.20 -4.63 18.97
N SER A 56 4.44 -3.58 18.68
CA SER A 56 4.17 -2.47 19.60
C SER A 56 3.40 -2.92 20.85
N LEU A 57 2.38 -3.76 20.66
CA LEU A 57 1.57 -4.31 21.76
C LEU A 57 2.36 -5.29 22.62
N GLU A 58 3.09 -6.23 21.99
CA GLU A 58 3.88 -7.25 22.70
C GLU A 58 4.97 -6.63 23.59
N ASN A 59 5.51 -5.47 23.18
CA ASN A 59 6.60 -4.79 23.89
C ASN A 59 6.14 -3.59 24.73
N ASN A 60 4.83 -3.32 24.82
CA ASN A 60 4.25 -2.17 25.55
C ASN A 60 4.91 -0.82 25.18
N LEU A 61 5.11 -0.58 23.88
CA LEU A 61 5.88 0.56 23.38
C LEU A 61 5.12 1.89 23.41
N GLU A 62 3.81 1.88 23.67
CA GLU A 62 2.93 3.05 23.60
C GLU A 62 3.42 4.24 24.41
N ARG A 63 3.94 3.99 25.63
CA ARG A 63 4.45 5.05 26.52
C ARG A 63 5.70 5.77 26.00
N PHE A 64 6.36 5.24 24.98
CA PHE A 64 7.55 5.83 24.35
C PHE A 64 7.24 6.39 22.95
N GLY A 65 6.00 6.23 22.48
CA GLY A 65 5.62 6.50 21.10
C GLY A 65 5.44 7.98 20.78
N GLY A 66 6.26 8.49 19.87
CA GLY A 66 6.05 9.79 19.23
C GLY A 66 5.08 9.75 18.05
N THR A 67 5.11 10.76 17.19
CA THR A 67 4.21 10.90 16.03
C THR A 67 4.27 9.71 15.08
N SER A 68 5.47 9.22 14.73
CA SER A 68 5.63 8.08 13.82
C SER A 68 5.05 6.78 14.39
N PHE A 69 5.17 6.58 15.71
CA PHE A 69 4.55 5.44 16.39
C PHE A 69 3.02 5.52 16.30
N ARG A 70 2.45 6.70 16.61
CA ARG A 70 0.99 6.92 16.51
C ARG A 70 0.49 6.64 15.10
N PHE A 71 1.17 7.15 14.07
CA PHE A 71 0.79 6.89 12.69
C PHE A 71 0.73 5.41 12.35
N LEU A 72 1.83 4.69 12.58
CA LEU A 72 1.93 3.28 12.20
C LEU A 72 0.96 2.40 13.00
N THR A 73 0.73 2.71 14.28
CA THR A 73 -0.25 1.99 15.10
C THR A 73 -1.70 2.31 14.74
N ILE A 74 -2.02 3.57 14.40
CA ILE A 74 -3.34 3.96 13.86
C ILE A 74 -3.60 3.21 12.56
N TYR A 75 -2.62 3.19 11.65
CA TYR A 75 -2.76 2.47 10.39
C TYR A 75 -2.96 0.97 10.61
N GLY A 76 -2.16 0.32 11.46
CA GLY A 76 -2.36 -1.09 11.79
C GLY A 76 -3.74 -1.39 12.39
N LYS A 77 -4.26 -0.50 13.27
CA LYS A 77 -5.61 -0.61 13.83
C LYS A 77 -6.69 -0.40 12.76
N ALA A 78 -6.47 0.51 11.80
CA ALA A 78 -7.38 0.73 10.69
C ALA A 78 -7.45 -0.49 9.77
N VAL A 79 -6.33 -1.18 9.51
CA VAL A 79 -6.32 -2.45 8.77
C VAL A 79 -7.19 -3.50 9.46
N LEU A 80 -7.19 -3.56 10.80
CA LEU A 80 -8.04 -4.49 11.56
C LEU A 80 -9.55 -4.19 11.47
N ASN A 81 -9.96 -3.06 10.87
CA ASN A 81 -11.36 -2.81 10.55
C ASN A 81 -11.85 -3.75 9.43
N ASP A 82 -10.94 -4.25 8.59
CA ASP A 82 -11.25 -5.31 7.65
C ASP A 82 -11.40 -6.66 8.36
N GLY A 83 -12.15 -7.58 7.74
CA GLY A 83 -12.35 -8.92 8.30
C GLY A 83 -11.03 -9.71 8.38
N PRO A 84 -10.77 -10.49 9.45
CA PRO A 84 -9.52 -11.25 9.60
C PRO A 84 -9.19 -12.15 8.41
N ARG A 85 -10.19 -12.86 7.88
CA ARG A 85 -10.02 -13.73 6.70
C ARG A 85 -9.61 -12.96 5.44
N PHE A 86 -10.10 -11.73 5.29
CA PHE A 86 -9.74 -10.88 4.16
C PHE A 86 -8.29 -10.43 4.29
N ILE A 87 -7.88 -9.97 5.48
CA ILE A 87 -6.50 -9.58 5.75
C ILE A 87 -5.54 -10.76 5.51
N GLU A 88 -5.88 -11.95 6.00
CA GLU A 88 -5.12 -13.18 5.78
C GLU A 88 -5.00 -13.50 4.28
N GLU A 89 -6.08 -13.37 3.52
CA GLU A 89 -6.09 -13.63 2.08
C GLU A 89 -5.24 -12.63 1.30
N VAL A 90 -5.32 -11.33 1.65
CA VAL A 90 -4.49 -10.27 1.06
C VAL A 90 -3.01 -10.60 1.30
N ILE A 91 -2.62 -10.84 2.54
CA ILE A 91 -1.23 -11.18 2.90
C ILE A 91 -0.78 -12.48 2.20
N ARG A 92 -1.66 -13.48 2.11
CA ARG A 92 -1.36 -14.76 1.46
C ARG A 92 -1.11 -14.59 -0.04
N ARG A 93 -1.95 -13.80 -0.73
CA ARG A 93 -1.81 -13.53 -2.17
C ARG A 93 -0.59 -12.69 -2.48
N SER A 94 -0.25 -11.75 -1.61
CA SER A 94 0.89 -10.84 -1.81
C SER A 94 2.24 -11.38 -1.30
N ARG A 95 2.34 -12.70 -1.09
CA ARG A 95 3.51 -13.32 -0.44
C ARG A 95 4.80 -13.09 -1.22
N GLU A 96 4.74 -13.13 -2.55
CA GLU A 96 5.91 -12.95 -3.40
C GLU A 96 6.42 -11.51 -3.33
N GLU A 97 5.52 -10.53 -3.42
CA GLU A 97 5.83 -9.10 -3.32
C GLU A 97 6.33 -8.73 -1.92
N ILE A 98 5.74 -9.33 -0.89
CA ILE A 98 6.23 -9.22 0.49
C ILE A 98 7.67 -9.74 0.59
N ALA A 99 7.95 -10.92 0.03
CA ALA A 99 9.29 -11.48 0.07
C ALA A 99 10.30 -10.64 -0.72
N GLU A 100 9.89 -10.09 -1.87
CA GLU A 100 10.69 -9.15 -2.67
C GLU A 100 10.98 -7.87 -1.88
N PHE A 101 9.96 -7.28 -1.26
CA PHE A 101 10.11 -6.11 -0.40
C PHE A 101 11.08 -6.38 0.75
N LEU A 102 10.91 -7.49 1.49
CA LEU A 102 11.79 -7.84 2.61
C LEU A 102 13.25 -8.01 2.18
N LYS A 103 13.51 -8.64 1.03
CA LYS A 103 14.86 -8.77 0.47
C LYS A 103 15.46 -7.41 0.07
N SER A 104 14.62 -6.45 -0.34
CA SER A 104 15.08 -5.13 -0.74
C SER A 104 15.54 -4.25 0.42
N ILE A 105 15.12 -4.56 1.67
CA ILE A 105 15.43 -3.75 2.86
C ILE A 105 16.93 -3.58 3.06
N ASP A 106 17.70 -4.65 2.88
CA ASP A 106 19.17 -4.61 3.05
C ASP A 106 19.88 -3.76 1.99
N SER A 107 19.21 -3.50 0.87
CA SER A 107 19.73 -2.66 -0.23
C SER A 107 19.31 -1.20 -0.16
N VAL A 108 18.56 -0.78 0.88
CA VAL A 108 18.06 0.59 1.01
C VAL A 108 19.22 1.57 1.21
N ASN A 109 19.44 2.44 0.23
CA ASN A 109 20.40 3.54 0.30
C ASN A 109 19.65 4.88 0.42
N VAL A 110 19.60 5.42 1.64
CA VAL A 110 18.89 6.69 1.95
C VAL A 110 19.42 7.86 1.12
N HIS A 111 20.74 7.91 0.88
CA HIS A 111 21.33 9.01 0.11
C HIS A 111 20.91 8.94 -1.36
N GLU A 112 20.85 7.75 -1.95
CA GLU A 112 20.31 7.59 -3.31
C GLU A 112 18.82 7.90 -3.40
N LEU A 113 18.03 7.46 -2.41
CA LEU A 113 16.60 7.78 -2.38
C LEU A 113 16.34 9.29 -2.26
N SER A 114 17.13 9.99 -1.45
CA SER A 114 17.02 11.46 -1.30
C SER A 114 17.31 12.22 -2.60
N LYS A 115 18.00 11.61 -3.57
CA LYS A 115 18.23 12.19 -4.90
C LYS A 115 17.07 11.96 -5.87
N LYS A 116 16.19 11.00 -5.58
CA LYS A 116 15.04 10.63 -6.43
C LYS A 116 13.77 11.41 -6.09
N VAL A 117 13.76 12.11 -4.95
CA VAL A 117 12.61 12.88 -4.46
C VAL A 117 13.07 14.32 -4.25
N SER A 118 12.33 15.29 -4.79
CA SER A 118 12.69 16.70 -4.65
C SER A 118 12.55 17.17 -3.19
N ARG A 119 13.30 18.22 -2.83
CA ARG A 119 13.23 18.82 -1.50
C ARG A 119 11.82 19.34 -1.21
N GLU A 120 11.17 19.94 -2.20
CA GLU A 120 9.82 20.46 -2.09
C GLU A 120 8.79 19.32 -1.86
N GLU A 121 8.99 18.14 -2.46
CA GLU A 121 8.16 16.98 -2.19
C GLU A 121 8.33 16.46 -0.75
N ILE A 122 9.57 16.43 -0.25
CA ILE A 122 9.87 16.01 1.13
C ILE A 122 9.22 16.96 2.14
N GLU A 123 9.38 18.27 1.95
CA GLU A 123 8.80 19.31 2.83
C GLU A 123 7.26 19.23 2.84
N ARG A 124 6.63 19.11 1.66
CA ARG A 124 5.17 18.93 1.57
C ARG A 124 4.68 17.63 2.21
N ALA A 125 5.43 16.53 2.06
CA ALA A 125 5.07 15.26 2.68
C ALA A 125 5.12 15.35 4.20
N TYR A 126 6.14 16.04 4.75
CA TYR A 126 6.26 16.27 6.19
C TYR A 126 5.08 17.08 6.73
N GLU A 127 4.70 18.18 6.09
CA GLU A 127 3.53 18.97 6.52
C GLU A 127 2.23 18.16 6.50
N LYS A 128 2.00 17.39 5.43
CA LYS A 128 0.81 16.53 5.31
C LYS A 128 0.76 15.47 6.40
N PHE A 129 1.90 14.84 6.69
CA PHE A 129 2.00 13.80 7.70
C PHE A 129 1.53 14.29 9.09
N TYR A 130 1.96 15.49 9.50
CA TYR A 130 1.54 16.06 10.78
C TYR A 130 0.09 16.53 10.78
N LYS A 131 -0.41 17.10 9.68
CA LYS A 131 -1.84 17.49 9.57
C LYS A 131 -2.80 16.31 9.69
N ILE A 132 -2.42 15.14 9.17
CA ILE A 132 -3.27 13.94 9.22
C ILE A 132 -3.37 13.37 10.65
N LEU A 133 -2.38 13.65 11.51
CA LEU A 133 -2.26 13.06 12.84
C LEU A 133 -2.72 13.96 13.98
N ASP A 134 -3.05 15.21 13.67
CA ASP A 134 -3.51 16.23 14.63
C ASP A 134 -4.77 16.93 14.05
N PRO A 135 -5.92 16.21 13.94
CA PRO A 135 -7.17 16.74 13.38
C PRO A 135 -7.88 17.74 14.30
#